data_AF-A0A8H3B0L6-F1
#
_entry.id   AF-A0A8H3B0L6-F1
#
_cell.length_a   1.000
_cell.length_b   1.000
_cell.length_c   1.000
_cell.angle_alpha   90.00
_cell.angle_beta   90.00
_cell.angle_gamma   90.00
#
_symmetry.space_group_name_H-M   'P 1'
#
loop_
_entity.id
_entity.type
_entity.pdbx_description
1 polymer ?
#
loop_
_entity_poly.entity_id
_entity_poly.type
_entity_poly.pdbx_seq_one_letter_code
_entity_poly.pdbx_strand_id
1 'polypeptide(L)'
;MSYLDSADRQRPATASSDPATAVPSRAPSENIELPEMEKKHHGEHQDGVNVKEAEAQFNALARRLTRQSTKHNEESTGDVEKQETFDLLEYLRTTSGKQDEAGFSKKHVGVTFENLQVTGVGGVKIYVRTFPDAVKEFFLSPYYIAKSLVGTPGGAPKTILHSFNGAVRPGEMVLVLGRPGSGCSSFLKTIANQRGSFMNVDGDVQYAGIGAQEFEKRYAGQAAYNMEDDIHYPILSVAQTLQFALKLKSPGRLLPEQTRAQLNDEVLDTLLSMLNITHTRNTVVGNEFIRGVSGGERKRVSIAEMMASRACVCSWDNSTRGLDASTALDYAK
;
A
#
# COMPACT_ATOMS: atom_id res chain seq x y z
N MET A 1 28.58 -43.01 -39.46
CA MET A 1 29.58 -43.31 -38.43
C MET A 1 29.37 -42.31 -37.30
N SER A 2 28.54 -42.51 -36.26
CA SER A 2 28.50 -43.62 -35.28
C SER A 2 29.86 -43.72 -34.55
N TYR A 3 30.03 -43.59 -33.23
CA TYR A 3 29.22 -44.01 -32.07
C TYR A 3 29.68 -43.26 -30.78
N LEU A 4 28.70 -42.88 -29.94
CA LEU A 4 28.59 -42.96 -28.46
C LEU A 4 29.78 -42.79 -27.50
N ASP A 5 29.59 -42.00 -26.41
CA ASP A 5 29.31 -42.52 -25.04
C ASP A 5 28.84 -41.36 -24.11
N SER A 6 27.58 -41.28 -23.65
CA SER A 6 26.93 -41.84 -22.44
C SER A 6 27.57 -41.49 -21.08
N ALA A 7 26.92 -40.63 -20.28
CA ALA A 7 26.90 -40.73 -18.83
C ALA A 7 25.67 -39.99 -18.25
N ASP A 8 24.73 -40.80 -17.80
CA ASP A 8 23.42 -40.52 -17.23
C ASP A 8 23.55 -40.05 -15.76
N ARG A 9 22.81 -39.00 -15.37
CA ARG A 9 22.56 -38.66 -13.96
C ARG A 9 21.08 -38.33 -13.76
N GLN A 10 20.44 -39.26 -13.08
CA GLN A 10 19.03 -39.36 -12.73
C GLN A 10 18.49 -38.11 -12.01
N ARG A 11 17.29 -37.67 -12.43
CA ARG A 11 16.43 -36.73 -11.70
C ARG A 11 15.62 -37.50 -10.64
N PRO A 12 15.44 -36.98 -9.41
CA PRO A 12 14.60 -37.64 -8.42
C PRO A 12 13.11 -37.46 -8.75
N ALA A 13 12.35 -38.54 -8.56
CA ALA A 13 10.91 -38.65 -8.77
C ALA A 13 10.12 -37.80 -7.77
N THR A 14 9.08 -37.14 -8.25
CA THR A 14 8.07 -36.42 -7.46
C THR A 14 7.20 -37.41 -6.68
N ALA A 15 7.11 -37.20 -5.36
CA ALA A 15 6.25 -37.98 -4.47
C ALA A 15 4.76 -37.75 -4.77
N SER A 16 4.00 -38.83 -4.88
CA SER A 16 2.54 -38.86 -4.98
C SER A 16 1.90 -38.49 -3.64
N SER A 17 0.99 -37.52 -3.63
CA SER A 17 0.18 -37.16 -2.45
C SER A 17 -1.03 -38.09 -2.29
N ASP A 18 -1.17 -38.65 -1.10
CA ASP A 18 -2.21 -39.59 -0.65
C ASP A 18 -3.58 -38.87 -0.50
N PRO A 19 -4.71 -39.39 -1.04
CA PRO A 19 -6.00 -38.70 -1.02
C PRO A 19 -6.75 -38.77 0.33
N ALA A 20 -6.13 -39.27 1.40
CA ALA A 20 -6.79 -39.57 2.67
C ALA A 20 -6.77 -38.44 3.73
N THR A 21 -6.35 -37.21 3.40
CA THR A 21 -6.22 -36.10 4.39
C THR A 21 -7.14 -34.90 4.16
N ALA A 22 -8.19 -35.02 3.35
CA ALA A 22 -9.16 -33.94 3.16
C ALA A 22 -10.27 -33.97 4.24
N VAL A 23 -10.31 -32.95 5.10
CA VAL A 23 -11.42 -32.69 6.03
C VAL A 23 -12.35 -31.65 5.37
N PRO A 24 -13.67 -31.90 5.25
CA PRO A 24 -14.57 -30.94 4.63
C PRO A 24 -14.99 -29.83 5.61
N SER A 25 -14.75 -28.55 5.27
CA SER A 25 -15.32 -27.42 6.00
C SER A 25 -16.77 -27.19 5.56
N ARG A 26 -17.70 -27.27 6.50
CA ARG A 26 -19.13 -27.00 6.29
C ARG A 26 -19.38 -25.51 6.52
N ALA A 27 -19.63 -24.75 5.45
CA ALA A 27 -20.25 -23.42 5.53
C ALA A 27 -21.74 -23.56 5.13
N PRO A 28 -22.67 -22.81 5.73
CA PRO A 28 -24.09 -22.92 5.42
C PRO A 28 -24.38 -22.30 4.05
N SER A 29 -24.89 -23.13 3.14
CA SER A 29 -25.31 -22.76 1.79
C SER A 29 -26.72 -22.14 1.83
N GLU A 30 -26.83 -20.85 1.52
CA GLU A 30 -28.08 -20.31 0.95
C GLU A 30 -28.07 -20.60 -0.55
N ASN A 31 -29.17 -21.19 -1.02
CA ASN A 31 -29.33 -21.71 -2.38
C ASN A 31 -29.31 -20.58 -3.41
N ILE A 32 -28.27 -20.54 -4.24
CA ILE A 32 -28.29 -19.84 -5.52
C ILE A 32 -28.60 -20.88 -6.58
N GLU A 33 -29.85 -20.93 -7.05
CA GLU A 33 -30.22 -21.70 -8.23
C GLU A 33 -29.55 -21.10 -9.47
N LEU A 34 -28.60 -21.82 -10.06
CA LEU A 34 -28.01 -21.52 -11.35
C LEU A 34 -28.84 -22.25 -12.43
N PRO A 35 -29.26 -21.59 -13.52
CA PRO A 35 -29.98 -22.27 -14.59
C PRO A 35 -29.03 -23.18 -15.40
N GLU A 36 -29.48 -24.41 -15.64
CA GLU A 36 -28.80 -25.39 -16.48
C GLU A 36 -28.64 -24.86 -17.92
N MET A 37 -27.40 -24.85 -18.44
CA MET A 37 -27.13 -24.60 -19.85
C MET A 37 -26.93 -25.92 -20.60
N GLU A 38 -27.70 -26.06 -21.69
CA GLU A 38 -27.67 -27.17 -22.63
C GLU A 38 -26.25 -27.46 -23.15
N LYS A 39 -25.84 -28.73 -23.07
CA LYS A 39 -24.64 -29.24 -23.71
C LYS A 39 -24.82 -29.25 -25.24
N LYS A 40 -24.01 -28.45 -25.95
CA LYS A 40 -23.65 -28.72 -27.35
C LYS A 40 -22.16 -28.98 -27.47
N HIS A 41 -21.85 -30.11 -28.09
CA HIS A 41 -20.51 -30.67 -28.29
C HIS A 41 -19.81 -30.09 -29.53
N HIS A 42 -18.47 -30.06 -29.42
CA HIS A 42 -17.40 -30.12 -30.43
C HIS A 42 -16.75 -28.83 -30.98
N GLY A 43 -15.42 -28.74 -30.76
CA GLY A 43 -14.45 -28.04 -31.61
C GLY A 43 -13.20 -27.53 -30.90
N GLU A 44 -12.13 -28.34 -30.91
CA GLU A 44 -10.66 -28.07 -30.83
C GLU A 44 -10.03 -26.86 -30.07
N HIS A 45 -8.90 -27.17 -29.41
CA HIS A 45 -8.02 -26.30 -28.61
C HIS A 45 -7.69 -24.89 -29.16
N GLN A 46 -7.86 -23.87 -28.31
CA GLN A 46 -6.93 -22.75 -28.14
C GLN A 46 -6.87 -22.34 -26.66
N ASP A 47 -5.79 -22.72 -25.95
CA ASP A 47 -5.44 -22.17 -24.64
C ASP A 47 -4.91 -20.75 -24.83
N GLY A 48 -5.82 -19.78 -24.78
CA GLY A 48 -5.51 -18.37 -24.68
C GLY A 48 -6.57 -17.72 -23.81
N VAL A 49 -6.16 -17.09 -22.71
CA VAL A 49 -7.08 -16.31 -21.88
C VAL A 49 -7.68 -15.22 -22.75
N ASN A 50 -8.98 -15.33 -23.03
CA ASN A 50 -9.71 -14.37 -23.85
C ASN A 50 -9.88 -13.06 -23.07
N VAL A 51 -8.88 -12.17 -23.17
CA VAL A 51 -8.80 -10.90 -22.43
C VAL A 51 -10.06 -10.06 -22.63
N LYS A 52 -10.64 -10.07 -23.84
CA LYS A 52 -11.86 -9.30 -24.14
C LYS A 52 -13.09 -9.84 -23.42
N GLU A 53 -13.19 -11.15 -23.28
CA GLU A 53 -14.27 -11.80 -22.55
C GLU A 53 -14.11 -11.62 -21.04
N ALA A 54 -12.88 -11.71 -20.53
CA ALA A 54 -12.57 -11.41 -19.14
C ALA A 54 -12.87 -9.94 -18.79
N GLU A 55 -12.52 -8.98 -19.66
CA GLU A 55 -12.89 -7.56 -19.52
C GLU A 55 -14.41 -7.36 -19.54
N ALA A 56 -15.12 -8.05 -20.44
CA ALA A 56 -16.58 -7.98 -20.51
C ALA A 56 -17.24 -8.52 -19.23
N GLN A 57 -16.74 -9.64 -18.70
CA GLN A 57 -17.18 -10.24 -17.45
C GLN A 57 -16.87 -9.34 -16.24
N PHE A 58 -15.67 -8.77 -16.17
CA PHE A 58 -15.29 -7.79 -15.14
C PHE A 58 -16.20 -6.57 -15.15
N ASN A 59 -16.44 -5.99 -16.33
CA ASN A 59 -17.32 -4.83 -16.48
C ASN A 59 -18.79 -5.16 -16.17
N ALA A 60 -19.25 -6.37 -16.47
CA ALA A 60 -20.59 -6.83 -16.08
C ALA A 60 -20.71 -7.02 -14.57
N LEU A 61 -19.70 -7.59 -13.92
CA LEU A 61 -19.63 -7.75 -12.47
C LEU A 61 -19.57 -6.41 -11.74
N ALA A 62 -18.72 -5.48 -12.22
CA ALA A 62 -18.63 -4.13 -11.69
C ALA A 62 -20.00 -3.42 -11.74
N ARG A 63 -20.70 -3.49 -12.87
CA ARG A 63 -22.05 -2.92 -13.03
C ARG A 63 -23.09 -3.55 -12.10
N ARG A 64 -23.00 -4.87 -11.85
CA ARG A 64 -23.91 -5.58 -10.93
C ARG A 64 -23.67 -5.17 -9.48
N LEU A 65 -22.41 -5.08 -9.06
CA LEU A 65 -22.04 -4.61 -7.72
C LEU A 65 -22.44 -3.16 -7.50
N THR A 66 -22.29 -2.27 -8.49
CA THR A 66 -22.77 -0.89 -8.42
C THR A 66 -24.29 -0.84 -8.20
N ARG A 67 -25.07 -1.63 -8.94
CA ARG A 67 -26.54 -1.68 -8.79
C ARG A 67 -27.00 -2.28 -7.46
N GLN A 68 -26.27 -3.27 -6.94
CA GLN A 68 -26.59 -3.94 -5.68
C GLN A 68 -26.27 -3.04 -4.47
N SER A 69 -25.20 -2.24 -4.56
CA SER A 69 -24.85 -1.22 -3.57
C SER A 69 -25.89 -0.10 -3.49
N THR A 70 -26.38 0.41 -4.63
CA THR A 70 -27.46 1.43 -4.64
C THR A 70 -28.76 0.90 -4.05
N LYS A 71 -29.09 -0.38 -4.25
CA LYS A 71 -30.34 -0.98 -3.75
C LYS A 71 -30.30 -1.26 -2.25
N HIS A 72 -29.12 -1.61 -1.71
CA HIS A 72 -28.93 -1.77 -0.26
C HIS A 72 -29.02 -0.42 0.49
N ASN A 73 -28.84 0.70 -0.21
CA ASN A 73 -28.90 2.05 0.36
C ASN A 73 -30.34 2.63 0.44
N GLU A 74 -31.32 2.03 -0.24
CA GLU A 74 -32.72 2.50 -0.23
C GLU A 74 -33.60 1.83 0.84
N GLU A 75 -33.22 0.63 1.33
CA GLU A 75 -34.06 -0.15 2.27
C GLU A 75 -33.67 -0.02 3.76
N SER A 76 -32.60 0.70 4.11
CA SER A 76 -32.26 0.99 5.52
C SER A 76 -33.03 2.21 6.05
N THR A 77 -34.29 1.98 6.44
CA THR A 77 -35.02 2.92 7.30
C THR A 77 -34.39 2.97 8.69
N GLY A 78 -33.53 3.96 8.96
CA GLY A 78 -33.16 4.29 10.34
C GLY A 78 -31.78 4.90 10.63
N ASP A 79 -30.87 5.04 9.66
CA ASP A 79 -29.50 5.49 9.98
C ASP A 79 -29.26 6.99 9.78
N VAL A 80 -28.57 7.57 10.75
CA VAL A 80 -28.13 8.99 10.83
C VAL A 80 -27.05 9.33 9.78
N GLU A 81 -26.70 8.38 8.91
CA GLU A 81 -25.73 8.52 7.82
C GLU A 81 -26.32 9.08 6.51
N LYS A 82 -27.44 9.83 6.57
CA LYS A 82 -27.88 10.66 5.46
C LYS A 82 -27.07 11.96 5.39
N GLN A 83 -25.76 11.84 5.16
CA GLN A 83 -24.99 12.96 4.63
C GLN A 83 -25.08 12.90 3.11
N GLU A 84 -25.34 14.04 2.47
CA GLU A 84 -25.31 14.19 1.02
C GLU A 84 -24.01 13.57 0.48
N THR A 85 -24.15 12.56 -0.38
CA THR A 85 -23.00 11.87 -0.97
C THR A 85 -22.17 12.89 -1.76
N PHE A 86 -21.00 13.25 -1.23
CA PHE A 86 -20.06 14.16 -1.87
C PHE A 86 -19.62 13.61 -3.24
N ASP A 87 -19.94 14.30 -4.34
CA ASP A 87 -19.47 13.93 -5.68
C ASP A 87 -18.03 14.41 -5.90
N LEU A 88 -17.09 13.52 -5.57
CA LEU A 88 -15.66 13.75 -5.75
C LEU A 88 -15.30 14.00 -7.23
N LEU A 89 -15.94 13.32 -8.17
CA LEU A 89 -15.58 13.41 -9.58
C LEU A 89 -15.95 14.80 -10.13
N GLU A 90 -17.12 15.31 -9.79
CA GLU A 90 -17.56 16.66 -10.14
C GLU A 90 -16.63 17.73 -9.52
N TYR A 91 -16.29 17.57 -8.23
CA TYR A 91 -15.37 18.47 -7.54
C TYR A 91 -13.98 18.49 -8.19
N LEU A 92 -13.41 17.32 -8.49
CA LEU A 92 -12.08 17.21 -9.10
C LEU A 92 -12.04 17.78 -10.52
N ARG A 93 -13.10 17.59 -11.32
CA ARG A 93 -13.21 18.15 -12.68
C ARG A 93 -13.28 19.67 -12.64
N THR A 94 -14.13 20.22 -11.77
CA THR A 94 -14.30 21.67 -11.62
C THR A 94 -13.00 22.33 -11.14
N THR A 95 -12.34 21.71 -10.16
CA THR A 95 -11.07 22.22 -9.61
C THR A 95 -9.92 22.10 -10.61
N SER A 96 -9.84 20.98 -11.35
CA SER A 96 -8.84 20.81 -12.42
C SER A 96 -9.03 21.83 -13.53
N GLY A 97 -10.26 22.11 -13.95
CA GLY A 97 -10.56 23.11 -14.98
C GLY A 97 -10.05 24.50 -14.59
N LYS A 98 -10.36 24.96 -13.38
CA LYS A 98 -9.87 26.26 -12.86
C LYS A 98 -8.34 26.34 -12.77
N GLN A 99 -7.68 25.24 -12.40
CA GLN A 99 -6.22 25.19 -12.34
C GLN A 99 -5.58 25.17 -13.74
N ASP A 100 -6.18 24.45 -14.68
CA ASP A 100 -5.71 24.38 -16.06
C ASP A 100 -5.89 25.76 -16.75
N GLU A 101 -7.03 26.43 -16.54
CA GLU A 101 -7.29 27.82 -17.01
C GLU A 101 -6.31 28.84 -16.41
N ALA A 102 -5.95 28.68 -15.13
CA ALA A 102 -4.94 29.50 -14.47
C ALA A 102 -3.49 29.12 -14.85
N GLY A 103 -3.29 28.14 -15.74
CA GLY A 103 -1.98 27.74 -16.25
C GLY A 103 -1.10 27.04 -15.20
N PHE A 104 -1.68 26.21 -14.35
CA PHE A 104 -0.91 25.33 -13.46
C PHE A 104 -0.41 24.10 -14.22
N SER A 105 0.87 23.76 -14.07
CA SER A 105 1.43 22.51 -14.64
C SER A 105 1.19 21.34 -13.68
N LYS A 106 0.64 20.25 -14.22
CA LYS A 106 0.57 18.97 -13.50
C LYS A 106 1.95 18.33 -13.46
N LYS A 107 2.26 17.66 -12.36
CA LYS A 107 3.53 16.97 -12.16
C LYS A 107 3.35 15.52 -12.59
N HIS A 108 4.13 15.08 -13.55
CA HIS A 108 4.11 13.70 -14.04
C HIS A 108 5.46 13.05 -13.72
N VAL A 109 5.50 12.28 -12.64
CA VAL A 109 6.73 11.60 -12.21
C VAL A 109 6.53 10.09 -12.38
N GLY A 110 7.27 9.51 -13.31
CA GLY A 110 7.40 8.05 -13.43
C GLY A 110 8.64 7.57 -12.69
N VAL A 111 8.66 6.30 -12.31
CA VAL A 111 9.82 5.67 -11.65
C VAL A 111 10.35 4.56 -12.52
N THR A 112 11.64 4.58 -12.82
CA THR A 112 12.35 3.50 -13.50
C THR A 112 13.42 2.94 -12.58
N PHE A 113 13.64 1.64 -12.65
CA PHE A 113 14.69 0.99 -11.86
C PHE A 113 15.33 -0.15 -12.64
N GLU A 114 16.66 -0.19 -12.61
CA GLU A 114 17.50 -1.18 -13.26
C GLU A 114 18.46 -1.82 -12.26
N ASN A 115 18.54 -3.15 -12.31
CA ASN A 115 19.35 -3.98 -11.43
C ASN A 115 19.12 -3.70 -9.94
N LEU A 116 17.87 -3.39 -9.57
CA LEU A 116 17.51 -2.98 -8.21
C LEU A 116 17.75 -4.11 -7.21
N GLN A 117 18.68 -3.89 -6.29
CA GLN A 117 19.02 -4.80 -5.21
C GLN A 117 19.02 -4.06 -3.88
N VAL A 118 18.37 -4.65 -2.88
CA VAL A 118 18.29 -4.06 -1.54
C VAL A 118 18.93 -5.01 -0.55
N THR A 119 19.87 -4.50 0.22
CA THR A 119 20.58 -5.24 1.27
C THR A 119 20.24 -4.62 2.62
N GLY A 120 19.66 -5.41 3.51
CA GLY A 120 19.34 -4.99 4.87
C GLY A 120 20.15 -5.74 5.90
N VAL A 121 20.08 -5.27 7.14
CA VAL A 121 20.60 -6.02 8.29
C VAL A 121 19.78 -7.31 8.37
N GLY A 122 20.42 -8.46 8.16
CA GLY A 122 19.75 -9.75 8.34
C GLY A 122 19.17 -9.77 9.74
N GLY A 123 17.85 -9.98 9.83
CA GLY A 123 17.09 -9.86 11.06
C GLY A 123 17.88 -10.39 12.25
N VAL A 124 18.17 -9.50 13.20
CA VAL A 124 18.74 -9.88 14.48
C VAL A 124 17.83 -10.99 14.98
N LYS A 125 18.35 -12.22 15.09
CA LYS A 125 17.64 -13.27 15.80
C LYS A 125 17.47 -12.74 17.21
N ILE A 126 16.30 -12.20 17.52
CA ILE A 126 15.95 -11.82 18.89
C ILE A 126 15.83 -13.16 19.62
N TYR A 127 16.93 -13.62 20.19
CA TYR A 127 16.91 -14.73 21.13
C TYR A 127 16.09 -14.24 22.31
N VAL A 128 14.88 -14.78 22.47
CA VAL A 128 14.06 -14.53 23.65
C VAL A 128 14.87 -14.99 24.85
N ARG A 129 15.29 -14.04 25.69
CA ARG A 129 16.15 -14.29 26.85
C ARG A 129 15.49 -15.30 27.77
N THR A 130 16.13 -16.43 27.99
CA THR A 130 15.73 -17.35 29.05
C THR A 130 16.35 -16.91 30.38
N PHE A 131 15.69 -17.21 31.50
CA PHE A 131 16.18 -16.84 32.83
C PHE A 131 17.64 -17.31 33.12
N PRO A 132 18.06 -18.53 32.73
CA PRO A 132 19.45 -18.96 32.87
C PRO A 132 20.45 -18.16 32.02
N ASP A 133 20.04 -17.67 30.84
CA ASP A 133 20.90 -16.86 29.96
C ASP A 133 21.15 -15.48 30.56
N ALA A 134 20.14 -14.88 31.20
CA ALA A 134 20.27 -13.60 31.89
C ALA A 134 21.27 -13.65 33.06
N VAL A 135 21.29 -14.75 33.81
CA VAL A 135 22.24 -14.95 34.92
C VAL A 135 23.67 -15.09 34.39
N LYS A 136 23.88 -15.86 33.32
CA LYS A 136 25.21 -16.01 32.70
C LYS A 136 25.73 -14.69 32.12
N GLU A 137 24.87 -13.92 31.46
CA GLU A 137 25.20 -12.60 30.90
C GLU A 137 25.59 -11.60 32.00
N PHE A 138 24.95 -11.65 33.18
CA PHE A 138 25.30 -10.79 34.30
C PHE A 138 26.75 -10.98 34.77
N PHE A 139 27.19 -12.23 34.90
CA PHE A 139 28.57 -12.56 35.29
C PHE A 139 29.60 -12.30 34.17
N LEU A 140 29.19 -12.43 32.90
CA LEU A 140 30.04 -12.17 31.73
C LEU A 140 29.98 -10.69 31.26
N SER A 141 29.21 -9.83 31.95
CA SER A 141 29.00 -8.43 31.56
C SER A 141 30.30 -7.62 31.40
N PRO A 142 31.37 -7.78 32.21
CA PRO A 142 32.60 -7.02 32.00
C PRO A 142 33.31 -7.39 30.69
N TYR A 143 33.23 -8.66 30.31
CA TYR A 143 33.80 -9.17 29.05
C TYR A 143 33.01 -8.66 27.83
N TYR A 144 31.68 -8.64 27.89
CA TYR A 144 30.85 -8.11 26.80
C TYR A 144 30.99 -6.59 26.63
N ILE A 145 31.15 -5.84 27.73
CA ILE A 145 31.43 -4.39 27.68
C ILE A 145 32.80 -4.12 27.02
N ALA A 146 33.83 -4.89 27.40
CA ALA A 146 35.15 -4.81 26.78
C ALA A 146 35.12 -5.16 25.28
N LYS A 147 34.31 -6.15 24.88
CA LYS A 147 34.11 -6.54 23.48
C LYS A 147 33.30 -5.51 22.68
N SER A 148 32.34 -4.82 23.30
CA SER A 148 31.56 -3.74 22.69
C SER A 148 32.43 -2.53 22.30
N LEU A 149 33.44 -2.22 23.12
CA LEU A 149 34.45 -1.19 22.82
C LEU A 149 35.33 -1.51 21.60
N VAL A 150 35.44 -2.78 21.21
CA VAL A 150 36.21 -3.23 20.03
C VAL A 150 35.38 -3.21 18.75
N GLY A 151 34.09 -2.83 18.82
CA GLY A 151 33.19 -2.79 17.69
C GLY A 151 32.55 -4.16 17.45
N THR A 152 31.24 -4.23 17.62
CA THR A 152 30.49 -5.44 17.26
C THR A 152 30.24 -5.40 15.75
N PRO A 153 30.51 -6.46 14.98
CA PRO A 153 30.12 -6.50 13.57
C PRO A 153 28.60 -6.32 13.53
N GLY A 154 28.12 -5.32 12.76
CA GLY A 154 26.70 -5.21 12.46
C GLY A 154 26.16 -6.54 11.95
N GLY A 155 24.87 -6.81 12.20
CA GLY A 155 24.24 -8.06 11.77
C GLY A 155 24.55 -8.38 10.31
N ALA A 156 24.83 -9.65 10.01
CA ALA A 156 25.33 -10.04 8.69
C ALA A 156 24.43 -9.51 7.56
N PRO A 157 25.00 -8.96 6.47
CA PRO A 157 24.23 -8.47 5.34
C PRO A 157 23.35 -9.58 4.77
N LYS A 158 22.08 -9.25 4.61
CA LYS A 158 21.13 -10.11 3.92
C LYS A 158 20.50 -9.34 2.78
N THR A 159 20.65 -9.88 1.57
CA THR A 159 19.92 -9.40 0.40
C THR A 159 18.42 -9.66 0.61
N ILE A 160 17.63 -8.58 0.58
CA ILE A 160 16.17 -8.61 0.71
C ILE A 160 15.54 -8.68 -0.68
N LEU A 161 15.97 -7.80 -1.59
CA LEU A 161 15.53 -7.78 -2.97
C LEU A 161 16.68 -8.19 -3.89
N HIS A 162 16.41 -9.13 -4.79
CA HIS A 162 17.37 -9.65 -5.75
C HIS A 162 17.22 -8.92 -7.08
N SER A 163 18.34 -8.43 -7.63
CA SER A 163 18.43 -7.59 -8.84
C SER A 163 17.32 -7.82 -9.86
N PHE A 164 16.45 -6.82 -10.01
CA PHE A 164 15.34 -6.84 -10.98
C PHE A 164 15.08 -5.45 -11.56
N ASN A 165 14.37 -5.44 -12.68
CA ASN A 165 14.11 -4.24 -13.49
C ASN A 165 12.62 -3.94 -13.55
N GLY A 166 12.27 -2.68 -13.76
CA GLY A 166 10.89 -2.28 -13.97
C GLY A 166 10.72 -0.78 -14.17
N ALA A 167 9.51 -0.41 -14.57
CA ALA A 167 9.10 0.96 -14.78
C ALA A 167 7.64 1.13 -14.37
N VAL A 168 7.33 2.28 -13.79
CA VAL A 168 5.98 2.72 -13.43
C VAL A 168 5.76 4.07 -14.10
N ARG A 169 4.79 4.15 -15.02
CA ARG A 169 4.47 5.38 -15.73
C ARG A 169 3.59 6.29 -14.86
N PRO A 170 3.61 7.62 -15.10
CA PRO A 170 2.69 8.53 -14.42
C PRO A 170 1.23 8.10 -14.63
N GLY A 171 0.47 7.97 -13.55
CA GLY A 171 -0.94 7.57 -13.57
C GLY A 171 -1.17 6.05 -13.56
N GLU A 172 -0.12 5.23 -13.60
CA GLU A 172 -0.26 3.78 -13.40
C GLU A 172 -0.34 3.45 -11.90
N MET A 173 -1.20 2.49 -11.55
CA MET A 173 -1.27 1.88 -10.23
C MET A 173 -0.66 0.48 -10.31
N VAL A 174 0.36 0.21 -9.49
CA VAL A 174 1.06 -1.09 -9.46
C VAL A 174 0.74 -1.79 -8.15
N LEU A 175 0.17 -2.98 -8.26
CA LEU A 175 -0.09 -3.85 -7.13
C LEU A 175 1.11 -4.78 -6.90
N VAL A 176 1.72 -4.69 -5.71
CA VAL A 176 2.86 -5.53 -5.32
C VAL A 176 2.35 -6.64 -4.40
N LEU A 177 2.42 -7.88 -4.85
CA LEU A 177 2.00 -9.06 -4.07
C LEU A 177 3.18 -9.97 -3.79
N GLY A 178 3.24 -10.48 -2.58
CA GLY A 178 4.25 -11.45 -2.19
C GLY A 178 3.92 -12.10 -0.86
N ARG A 179 4.53 -13.27 -0.62
CA ARG A 179 4.41 -13.98 0.66
C ARG A 179 4.98 -13.12 1.80
N PRO A 180 4.55 -13.29 3.06
CA PRO A 180 5.17 -12.63 4.20
C PRO A 180 6.69 -12.82 4.19
N GLY A 181 7.44 -11.72 4.35
CA GLY A 181 8.90 -11.73 4.32
C GLY A 181 9.55 -11.74 2.91
N SER A 182 8.77 -11.63 1.84
CA SER A 182 9.28 -11.54 0.45
C SER A 182 9.94 -10.20 0.09
N GLY A 183 9.80 -9.17 0.93
CA GLY A 183 10.37 -7.85 0.69
C GLY A 183 9.42 -6.83 0.06
N CYS A 184 8.11 -7.08 -0.01
CA CYS A 184 7.12 -6.13 -0.55
C CYS A 184 7.23 -4.73 0.08
N SER A 185 7.18 -4.64 1.41
CA SER A 185 7.39 -3.38 2.15
C SER A 185 8.76 -2.76 1.89
N SER A 186 9.79 -3.59 1.68
CA SER A 186 11.14 -3.09 1.37
C SER A 186 11.22 -2.49 -0.03
N PHE A 187 10.52 -3.08 -0.99
CA PHE A 187 10.37 -2.52 -2.34
C PHE A 187 9.60 -1.19 -2.30
N LEU A 188 8.44 -1.15 -1.64
CA LEU A 188 7.65 0.07 -1.49
C LEU A 188 8.46 1.22 -0.86
N LYS A 189 9.20 0.96 0.22
CA LYS A 189 10.11 1.94 0.83
C LYS A 189 11.18 2.41 -0.14
N THR A 190 11.78 1.49 -0.90
CA THR A 190 12.84 1.81 -1.87
C THR A 190 12.33 2.69 -3.01
N ILE A 191 11.14 2.41 -3.54
CA ILE A 191 10.50 3.21 -4.59
C ILE A 191 10.07 4.58 -4.06
N ALA A 192 9.59 4.67 -2.82
CA ALA A 192 9.34 5.95 -2.16
C ALA A 192 10.62 6.71 -1.73
N ASN A 193 11.79 6.23 -2.15
CA ASN A 193 13.11 6.77 -1.84
C ASN A 193 13.45 6.82 -0.34
N GLN A 194 12.79 6.00 0.49
CA GLN A 194 13.10 5.84 1.91
C GLN A 194 14.22 4.79 2.09
N ARG A 195 15.45 5.19 1.80
CA ARG A 195 16.61 4.28 1.77
C ARG A 195 17.33 4.12 3.10
N GLY A 196 17.13 5.05 4.04
CA GLY A 196 17.88 5.11 5.30
C GLY A 196 17.73 3.90 6.24
N SER A 197 16.69 3.07 6.05
CA SER A 197 16.50 1.83 6.83
C SER A 197 17.30 0.63 6.31
N PHE A 198 17.91 0.74 5.12
CA PHE A 198 18.67 -0.34 4.50
C PHE A 198 20.17 -0.10 4.67
N MET A 199 20.97 -1.17 4.61
CA MET A 199 22.43 -1.04 4.65
C MET A 199 22.96 -0.57 3.31
N ASN A 200 22.39 -1.09 2.22
CA ASN A 200 22.71 -0.65 0.88
C ASN A 200 21.51 -0.82 -0.06
N VAL A 201 21.40 0.07 -1.03
CA VAL A 201 20.47 -0.06 -2.15
C VAL A 201 21.24 0.13 -3.44
N ASP A 202 21.48 -0.98 -4.12
CA ASP A 202 22.20 -1.07 -5.38
C ASP A 202 21.22 -1.00 -6.57
N GLY A 203 21.75 -0.67 -7.75
CA GLY A 203 20.98 -0.45 -8.97
C GLY A 203 20.72 1.03 -9.26
N ASP A 204 20.30 1.31 -10.49
CA ASP A 204 19.92 2.66 -10.91
C ASP A 204 18.42 2.86 -10.70
N VAL A 205 18.05 3.88 -9.93
CA VAL A 205 16.64 4.25 -9.72
C VAL A 205 16.49 5.71 -10.07
N GLN A 206 15.60 5.97 -11.03
CA GLN A 206 15.36 7.31 -11.56
C GLN A 206 13.89 7.70 -11.42
N TYR A 207 13.68 8.97 -11.14
CA TYR A 207 12.37 9.60 -10.98
C TYR A 207 12.22 10.65 -12.07
N ALA A 208 11.49 10.34 -13.14
CA ALA A 208 11.43 11.16 -14.35
C ALA A 208 12.83 11.57 -14.88
N GLY A 209 13.78 10.62 -14.89
CA GLY A 209 15.17 10.83 -15.31
C GLY A 209 16.08 11.46 -14.25
N ILE A 210 15.56 11.78 -13.06
CA ILE A 210 16.34 12.30 -11.93
C ILE A 210 16.80 11.13 -11.07
N GLY A 211 18.11 10.96 -10.92
CA GLY A 211 18.66 9.89 -10.07
C GLY A 211 18.26 10.02 -8.60
N ALA A 212 18.14 8.89 -7.90
CA ALA A 212 17.62 8.81 -6.53
C ALA A 212 18.31 9.75 -5.51
N GLN A 213 19.62 9.95 -5.63
CA GLN A 213 20.40 10.81 -4.71
C GLN A 213 20.07 12.29 -4.89
N GLU A 214 19.88 12.72 -6.14
CA GLU A 214 19.47 14.10 -6.44
C GLU A 214 17.99 14.30 -6.10
N PHE A 215 17.17 13.28 -6.35
CA PHE A 215 15.77 13.28 -5.99
C PHE A 215 15.56 13.43 -4.48
N GLU A 216 16.36 12.75 -3.66
CA GLU A 216 16.33 12.89 -2.19
C GLU A 216 16.63 14.32 -1.75
N LYS A 217 17.67 14.95 -2.31
CA LYS A 217 18.13 16.27 -1.87
C LYS A 217 17.17 17.39 -2.25
N ARG A 218 16.57 17.33 -3.45
CA ARG A 218 15.78 18.45 -3.99
C ARG A 218 14.28 18.19 -4.03
N TYR A 219 13.87 16.93 -4.05
CA TYR A 219 12.51 16.52 -4.37
C TYR A 219 11.95 15.47 -3.40
N ALA A 220 12.54 15.27 -2.21
CA ALA A 220 12.05 14.29 -1.22
C ALA A 220 10.54 14.41 -0.96
N GLY A 221 10.00 15.63 -0.91
CA GLY A 221 8.56 15.85 -0.74
C GLY A 221 7.67 15.46 -1.94
N GLN A 222 8.21 14.89 -3.02
CA GLN A 222 7.47 14.36 -4.16
C GLN A 222 7.27 12.84 -4.09
N ALA A 223 7.94 12.14 -3.15
CA ALA A 223 7.68 10.74 -2.85
C ALA A 223 7.17 10.59 -1.42
N ALA A 224 6.16 9.75 -1.23
CA ALA A 224 5.57 9.46 0.06
C ALA A 224 5.37 7.95 0.23
N TYR A 225 5.56 7.48 1.46
CA TYR A 225 5.29 6.11 1.87
C TYR A 225 4.35 6.13 3.06
N ASN A 226 3.21 5.46 2.92
CA ASN A 226 2.29 5.21 4.02
C ASN A 226 2.53 3.81 4.55
N MET A 227 2.80 3.75 5.85
CA MET A 227 3.19 2.55 6.55
C MET A 227 1.98 1.63 6.80
N GLU A 228 2.27 0.39 7.15
CA GLU A 228 1.25 -0.54 7.61
C GLU A 228 0.61 -0.02 8.91
N ASP A 229 1.44 0.36 9.89
CA ASP A 229 1.02 0.93 11.17
C ASP A 229 0.74 2.43 11.06
N ASP A 230 -0.36 2.87 11.66
CA ASP A 230 -0.78 4.27 11.67
C ASP A 230 -0.19 5.02 12.87
N ILE A 231 0.83 5.85 12.60
CA ILE A 231 1.56 6.59 13.64
C ILE A 231 1.13 8.06 13.61
N HIS A 232 0.37 8.48 14.62
CA HIS A 232 -0.09 9.86 14.79
C HIS A 232 0.27 10.40 16.16
N TYR A 233 0.33 11.73 16.30
CA TYR A 233 0.38 12.35 17.62
C TYR A 233 -0.97 12.15 18.34
N PRO A 234 -1.02 11.40 19.45
CA PRO A 234 -2.28 10.91 20.01
C PRO A 234 -3.14 12.01 20.65
N ILE A 235 -2.52 13.13 21.03
CA ILE A 235 -3.18 14.28 21.69
C ILE A 235 -3.78 15.28 20.70
N LEU A 236 -3.42 15.21 19.41
CA LEU A 236 -3.93 16.14 18.40
C LEU A 236 -5.28 15.66 17.87
N SER A 237 -6.15 16.60 17.52
CA SER A 237 -7.38 16.29 16.80
C SER A 237 -7.10 15.94 15.35
N VAL A 238 -8.03 15.21 14.71
CA VAL A 238 -7.96 14.88 13.27
C VAL A 238 -7.75 16.15 12.44
N ALA A 239 -8.52 17.22 12.70
CA ALA A 239 -8.35 18.49 12.01
C ALA A 239 -6.97 19.11 12.24
N GLN A 240 -6.45 19.09 13.46
CA GLN A 240 -5.12 19.63 13.75
C GLN A 240 -4.02 18.89 13.01
N THR A 241 -4.09 17.55 13.00
CA THR A 241 -3.14 16.70 12.27
C THR A 241 -3.16 16.98 10.77
N LEU A 242 -4.34 17.00 10.15
CA LEU A 242 -4.45 17.24 8.70
C LEU A 242 -4.14 18.70 8.33
N GLN A 243 -4.56 19.68 9.13
CA GLN A 243 -4.19 21.08 8.90
C GLN A 243 -2.68 21.28 8.99
N PHE A 244 -1.99 20.59 9.91
CA PHE A 244 -0.54 20.63 10.00
C PHE A 244 0.10 20.11 8.70
N ALA A 245 -0.31 18.94 8.22
CA ALA A 245 0.17 18.38 6.96
C ALA A 245 -0.08 19.32 5.76
N LEU A 246 -1.29 19.88 5.66
CA LEU A 246 -1.69 20.81 4.59
C LEU A 246 -0.88 22.12 4.63
N LYS A 247 -0.61 22.68 5.82
CA LYS A 247 0.22 23.88 5.97
C LYS A 247 1.65 23.66 5.49
N LEU A 248 2.23 22.48 5.73
CA LEU A 248 3.58 22.13 5.27
C LEU A 248 3.65 21.91 3.76
N LYS A 249 2.52 21.63 3.11
CA LYS A 249 2.43 21.27 1.69
C LYS A 249 1.60 22.25 0.86
N SER A 250 1.31 23.41 1.44
CA SER A 250 0.62 24.50 0.78
C SER A 250 1.41 24.98 -0.45
N PRO A 251 0.78 25.13 -1.62
CA PRO A 251 1.47 25.54 -2.83
C PRO A 251 1.96 26.98 -2.72
N GLY A 252 3.09 27.28 -3.36
CA GLY A 252 3.63 28.64 -3.41
C GLY A 252 2.76 29.59 -4.23
N ARG A 253 2.19 29.10 -5.34
CA ARG A 253 1.26 29.81 -6.22
C ARG A 253 -0.17 29.42 -5.87
N LEU A 254 -1.03 30.43 -5.71
CA LEU A 254 -2.46 30.29 -5.42
C LEU A 254 -3.27 30.90 -6.55
N LEU A 255 -4.57 30.61 -6.58
CA LEU A 255 -5.51 31.33 -7.42
C LEU A 255 -5.65 32.78 -6.92
N PRO A 256 -5.91 33.77 -7.80
CA PRO A 256 -5.92 35.19 -7.44
C PRO A 256 -6.85 35.56 -6.27
N GLU A 257 -7.96 34.83 -6.11
CA GLU A 257 -8.97 35.12 -5.09
C GLU A 257 -8.90 34.20 -3.86
N GLN A 258 -7.91 33.30 -3.78
CA GLN A 258 -7.85 32.28 -2.74
C GLN A 258 -6.68 32.50 -1.78
N THR A 259 -6.97 32.55 -0.48
CA THR A 259 -5.93 32.56 0.56
C THR A 259 -5.45 31.14 0.89
N ARG A 260 -4.23 31.02 1.46
CA ARG A 260 -3.69 29.72 1.91
C ARG A 260 -4.57 29.04 2.95
N ALA A 261 -5.15 29.83 3.87
CA ALA A 261 -6.02 29.31 4.91
C ALA A 261 -7.31 28.74 4.31
N GLN A 262 -7.96 29.48 3.42
CA GLN A 262 -9.15 29.02 2.71
C GLN A 262 -8.88 27.75 1.88
N LEU A 263 -7.78 27.71 1.13
CA LEU A 263 -7.41 26.50 0.38
C LEU A 263 -7.21 25.30 1.30
N ASN A 264 -6.50 25.47 2.41
CA ASN A 264 -6.24 24.37 3.33
C ASN A 264 -7.52 23.89 4.03
N ASP A 265 -8.42 24.79 4.42
CA ASP A 265 -9.69 24.41 5.02
C ASP A 265 -10.61 23.72 3.99
N GLU A 266 -10.65 24.20 2.74
CA GLU A 266 -11.41 23.57 1.66
C GLU A 266 -10.91 22.15 1.35
N VAL A 267 -9.58 21.97 1.25
CA VAL A 267 -8.97 20.66 1.03
C VAL A 267 -9.18 19.74 2.24
N LEU A 268 -9.10 20.27 3.46
CA LEU A 268 -9.40 19.52 4.67
C LEU A 268 -10.84 18.99 4.65
N ASP A 269 -11.81 19.87 4.40
CA ASP A 269 -13.23 19.52 4.36
C ASP A 269 -13.50 18.48 3.27
N THR A 270 -12.86 18.64 2.11
CA THR A 270 -12.91 17.67 1.01
C THR A 270 -12.36 16.30 1.41
N LEU A 271 -11.19 16.25 2.05
CA LEU A 271 -10.57 14.99 2.48
C LEU A 271 -11.41 14.27 3.54
N LEU A 272 -11.97 15.01 4.50
CA LEU A 272 -12.81 14.45 5.55
C LEU A 272 -14.11 13.88 4.99
N SER A 273 -14.76 14.61 4.06
CA SER A 273 -15.99 14.15 3.40
C SER A 273 -15.73 12.96 2.48
N MET A 274 -14.66 12.99 1.67
CA MET A 274 -14.30 11.90 0.77
C MET A 274 -14.02 10.59 1.51
N LEU A 275 -13.46 10.66 2.72
CA LEU A 275 -13.17 9.49 3.53
C LEU A 275 -14.25 9.19 4.57
N ASN A 276 -15.39 9.87 4.51
CA ASN A 276 -16.52 9.71 5.43
C ASN A 276 -16.10 9.73 6.92
N ILE A 277 -15.28 10.73 7.29
CA ILE A 277 -14.78 10.93 8.66
C ILE A 277 -15.03 12.36 9.17
N THR A 278 -15.96 13.09 8.56
CA THR A 278 -16.30 14.49 8.92
C THR A 278 -16.72 14.65 10.38
N HIS A 279 -17.40 13.66 10.95
CA HIS A 279 -17.79 13.66 12.38
C HIS A 279 -16.57 13.59 13.32
N THR A 280 -15.44 13.05 12.87
CA THR A 280 -14.23 12.92 13.68
C THR A 280 -13.34 14.17 13.70
N ARG A 281 -13.71 15.23 12.95
CA ARG A 281 -12.91 16.46 12.76
C ARG A 281 -12.28 16.99 14.06
N ASN A 282 -13.08 17.09 15.11
CA ASN A 282 -12.67 17.67 16.40
C ASN A 282 -12.32 16.61 17.46
N THR A 283 -12.31 15.34 17.08
CA THR A 283 -11.95 14.21 17.95
C THR A 283 -10.45 14.01 17.93
N VAL A 284 -9.86 13.69 19.09
CA VAL A 284 -8.44 13.30 19.17
C VAL A 284 -8.18 12.01 18.41
N VAL A 285 -7.04 11.92 17.72
CA VAL A 285 -6.69 10.70 16.98
C VAL A 285 -6.50 9.52 17.94
N GLY A 286 -5.85 9.76 19.08
CA GLY A 286 -5.58 8.73 20.08
C GLY A 286 -4.55 7.69 19.63
N ASN A 287 -4.37 6.66 20.47
CA ASN A 287 -3.51 5.50 20.24
C ASN A 287 -3.95 4.34 21.16
N GLU A 288 -3.07 3.36 21.41
CA GLU A 288 -3.33 2.21 22.28
C GLU A 288 -3.57 2.59 23.75
N PHE A 289 -3.08 3.76 24.18
CA PHE A 289 -3.16 4.23 25.57
C PHE A 289 -4.19 5.35 25.78
N ILE A 290 -4.39 6.17 24.75
CA ILE A 290 -5.30 7.33 24.75
C ILE A 290 -6.45 7.01 23.80
N ARG A 291 -7.66 6.92 24.35
CA ARG A 291 -8.85 6.73 23.53
C ARG A 291 -9.03 7.91 22.56
N GLY A 292 -9.24 7.58 21.30
CA GLY A 292 -9.55 8.54 20.24
C GLY A 292 -10.54 7.95 19.24
N VAL A 293 -10.29 8.21 17.96
CA VAL A 293 -11.06 7.62 16.86
C VAL A 293 -10.88 6.09 16.79
N SER A 294 -11.79 5.40 16.11
CA SER A 294 -11.68 3.96 15.88
C SER A 294 -10.44 3.60 15.04
N GLY A 295 -10.04 2.33 15.05
CA GLY A 295 -8.88 1.87 14.25
C GLY A 295 -9.04 2.11 12.75
N GLY A 296 -10.23 1.84 12.20
CA GLY A 296 -10.52 2.11 10.79
C GLY A 296 -10.53 3.60 10.46
N GLU A 297 -11.11 4.44 11.32
CA GLU A 297 -11.04 5.90 11.17
C GLU A 297 -9.59 6.40 11.23
N ARG A 298 -8.77 5.87 12.14
CA ARG A 298 -7.35 6.21 12.22
C ARG A 298 -6.61 5.85 10.93
N LYS A 299 -6.92 4.70 10.31
CA LYS A 299 -6.37 4.34 9.00
C LYS A 299 -6.76 5.34 7.92
N ARG A 300 -8.02 5.77 7.91
CA ARG A 300 -8.51 6.83 7.00
C ARG A 300 -7.82 8.16 7.25
N VAL A 301 -7.48 8.52 8.49
CA VAL A 301 -6.67 9.72 8.80
C VAL A 301 -5.27 9.61 8.20
N SER A 302 -4.59 8.46 8.28
CA SER A 302 -3.29 8.26 7.62
C SER A 302 -3.38 8.38 6.10
N ILE A 303 -4.46 7.87 5.52
CA ILE A 303 -4.73 8.01 4.08
C ILE A 303 -4.92 9.48 3.70
N ALA A 304 -5.73 10.22 4.48
CA ALA A 304 -5.96 11.66 4.29
C ALA A 304 -4.65 12.46 4.39
N GLU A 305 -3.80 12.15 5.36
CA GLU A 305 -2.50 12.79 5.54
C GLU A 305 -1.58 12.54 4.33
N MET A 306 -1.54 11.30 3.83
CA MET A 306 -0.78 10.97 2.63
C MET A 306 -1.32 11.73 1.40
N MET A 307 -2.64 11.85 1.24
CA MET A 307 -3.24 12.63 0.16
C MET A 307 -2.94 14.13 0.29
N ALA A 308 -2.94 14.68 1.51
CA ALA A 308 -2.54 16.05 1.81
C ALA A 308 -1.08 16.34 1.41
N SER A 309 -0.23 15.31 1.34
CA SER A 309 1.15 15.46 0.88
C SER A 309 1.28 15.86 -0.59
N ARG A 310 0.26 15.63 -1.44
CA ARG A 310 0.33 15.93 -2.89
C ARG A 310 1.61 15.37 -3.55
N ALA A 311 2.12 14.25 -3.03
CA ALA A 311 3.27 13.54 -3.59
C ALA A 311 2.89 12.94 -4.95
N CYS A 312 3.86 12.82 -5.85
CA CYS A 312 3.66 12.24 -7.18
C CYS A 312 3.92 10.73 -7.18
N VAL A 313 4.82 10.27 -6.31
CA VAL A 313 5.14 8.86 -6.13
C VAL A 313 4.62 8.45 -4.75
N CYS A 314 3.51 7.72 -4.73
CA CYS A 314 2.86 7.26 -3.52
C CYS A 314 3.00 5.75 -3.38
N SER A 315 3.59 5.29 -2.29
CA SER A 315 3.68 3.87 -1.92
C SER A 315 2.80 3.58 -0.71
N TRP A 316 1.87 2.64 -0.85
CA TRP A 316 0.87 2.31 0.17
C TRP A 316 1.14 0.90 0.69
N ASP A 317 1.56 0.77 1.94
CA ASP A 317 1.82 -0.53 2.55
C ASP A 317 0.59 -1.03 3.31
N ASN A 318 -0.02 -2.09 2.78
CA ASN A 318 -1.16 -2.77 3.38
C ASN A 318 -2.32 -1.81 3.79
N SER A 319 -2.60 -0.80 2.97
CA SER A 319 -3.49 0.32 3.33
C SER A 319 -4.97 -0.08 3.51
N THR A 320 -5.37 -1.25 3.02
CA THR A 320 -6.72 -1.82 3.19
C THR A 320 -6.86 -2.63 4.47
N ARG A 321 -5.76 -2.94 5.18
CA ARG A 321 -5.81 -3.66 6.45
C ARG A 321 -6.48 -2.78 7.51
N GLY A 322 -7.49 -3.33 8.17
CA GLY A 322 -8.23 -2.63 9.23
C GLY A 322 -9.39 -1.78 8.73
N LEU A 323 -9.63 -1.73 7.41
CA LEU A 323 -10.86 -1.22 6.82
C LEU A 323 -11.87 -2.36 6.61
N ASP A 324 -13.15 -2.06 6.75
CA ASP A 324 -14.23 -2.94 6.29
C ASP A 324 -14.24 -3.02 4.75
N ALA A 325 -14.84 -4.08 4.21
CA ALA A 325 -14.78 -4.36 2.78
C ALA A 325 -15.42 -3.27 1.91
N SER A 326 -16.51 -2.65 2.39
CA SER A 326 -17.17 -1.51 1.72
C SER A 326 -16.24 -0.30 1.67
N THR A 327 -15.72 0.14 2.82
CA THR A 327 -14.78 1.27 2.88
C THR A 327 -13.52 1.01 2.05
N ALA A 328 -12.98 -0.21 2.07
CA ALA A 328 -11.80 -0.56 1.28
C ALA A 328 -12.06 -0.49 -0.23
N LEU A 329 -13.26 -0.88 -0.68
CA LEU A 329 -13.67 -0.77 -2.07
C LEU A 329 -13.88 0.68 -2.49
N ASP A 330 -14.52 1.49 -1.63
CA ASP A 330 -14.76 2.91 -1.90
C ASP A 330 -13.45 3.71 -1.93
N TYR A 331 -12.47 3.33 -1.12
CA TYR A 331 -11.11 3.88 -1.20
C TYR A 331 -10.39 3.56 -2.53
N ALA A 332 -10.65 2.38 -3.09
CA ALA A 332 -9.96 1.90 -4.29
C ALA A 332 -10.60 2.39 -5.61
N LYS A 333 -11.85 2.89 -5.56
CA LYS A 333 -12.62 3.34 -6.72
C LYS A 333 -12.48 4.84 -6.95
#